data_AF-A0A2A4U3F8-F1
#
_entry.id   AF-A0A2A4U3F8-F1
#
_cell.length_a   1.000
_cell.length_b   1.000
_cell.length_c   1.000
_cell.angle_alpha   90.00
_cell.angle_beta   90.00
_cell.angle_gamma   90.00
#
_symmetry.space_group_name_H-M   'P 1'
#
loop_
_entity.id
_entity.type
_entity.pdbx_description
1 polymer ?
#
loop_
_entity_poly.entity_id
_entity_poly.type
_entity_poly.pdbx_seq_one_letter_code
_entity_poly.pdbx_strand_id
1 'polypeptide(L)'
;MYEAVGSYEDMLALIAREEYPSRAGEIPVKSTLARFFIEPVFQVLGILLGVFFRVLPASVSYKLETLLYDSLVGENPVYPFKDSRGTLAQARALRDAVQRATGKTPAILSLLAHAPVKKDLLYLMIELFRHSYWGMREMRGADCRPKLINAMDAFALDMLPVHEEGFYSGMMSTYHLGFDRMPSLRSGIGGFLLRHARWPRMAGRISRALGDGGDVIMVLAGGIETTARLNYALRERVGEWCRQSPRASDPGYVIDNAGSALSKWISRLTADNVIGQKFVKNRWRTIEMSLLYSALADGGFKEAKMGRLMPATRDAFNALGAALGYDSNAIASALRDLEAEFSRETSYRSRFFRFLANSVVRSGRPIILMPLTLGEPGRVELRWGDPVALEAVSGSVVAPIVTVRRWDGVTECGIDEFARGFVADGYR
;
A
#
# COMPACT_ATOMS: atom_id res chain seq x y z
N MET A 1 -14.99 -7.88 21.20
CA MET A 1 -15.17 -6.54 20.61
C MET A 1 -13.78 -5.94 20.45
N TYR A 2 -13.46 -5.38 19.28
CA TYR A 2 -12.16 -4.73 19.02
C TYR A 2 -12.10 -3.40 19.79
N GLU A 3 -11.04 -3.17 20.57
CA GLU A 3 -10.82 -1.90 21.29
C GLU A 3 -9.74 -1.11 20.56
N ALA A 4 -10.05 0.11 20.14
CA ALA A 4 -9.08 0.97 19.44
C ALA A 4 -7.98 1.47 20.38
N VAL A 5 -6.72 1.39 19.95
CA VAL A 5 -5.53 1.63 20.82
C VAL A 5 -4.54 2.66 20.28
N GLY A 6 -4.87 3.36 19.19
CA GLY A 6 -3.98 4.33 18.54
C GLY A 6 -3.03 3.68 17.54
N SER A 7 -3.38 2.49 17.05
CA SER A 7 -2.63 1.79 16.01
C SER A 7 -3.03 2.29 14.62
N TYR A 8 -2.21 1.99 13.62
CA TYR A 8 -2.61 2.17 12.22
C TYR A 8 -3.85 1.34 11.85
N GLU A 9 -4.05 0.24 12.57
CA GLU A 9 -5.11 -0.73 12.32
C GLU A 9 -6.50 -0.13 12.59
N ASP A 10 -6.57 0.80 13.54
CA ASP A 10 -7.77 1.55 13.88
C ASP A 10 -8.29 2.39 12.71
N MET A 11 -7.39 3.00 11.93
CA MET A 11 -7.75 3.85 10.79
C MET A 11 -8.33 3.03 9.64
N LEU A 12 -7.71 1.88 9.35
CA LEU A 12 -8.24 0.95 8.35
C LEU A 12 -9.59 0.37 8.79
N ALA A 13 -9.75 0.05 10.08
CA ALA A 13 -11.03 -0.41 10.62
C ALA A 13 -12.13 0.66 10.47
N LEU A 14 -11.80 1.95 10.63
CA LEU A 14 -12.74 3.04 10.40
C LEU A 14 -13.19 3.11 8.94
N ILE A 15 -12.25 3.09 7.98
CA ILE A 15 -12.58 3.09 6.54
C ILE A 15 -13.45 1.87 6.20
N ALA A 16 -13.08 0.70 6.74
CA ALA A 16 -13.82 -0.54 6.57
C ALA A 16 -15.21 -0.55 7.25
N ARG A 17 -15.46 0.31 8.22
CA ARG A 17 -16.81 0.46 8.79
C ARG A 17 -17.73 1.21 7.82
N GLU A 18 -17.22 2.28 7.22
CA GLU A 18 -18.01 3.17 6.36
C GLU A 18 -18.29 2.58 4.98
N GLU A 19 -17.42 1.68 4.51
CA GLU A 19 -17.64 0.99 3.25
C GLU A 19 -18.59 -0.22 3.37
N TYR A 20 -18.70 -0.82 4.56
CA TYR A 20 -19.48 -2.03 4.81
C TYR A 20 -20.94 -1.95 4.33
N PRO A 21 -21.71 -0.87 4.56
CA PRO A 21 -23.10 -0.78 4.09
C PRO A 21 -23.24 -0.97 2.58
N SER A 22 -22.27 -0.51 1.78
CA SER A 22 -22.31 -0.64 0.31
C SER A 22 -21.99 -2.06 -0.19
N ARG A 23 -21.47 -2.93 0.68
CA ARG A 23 -21.02 -4.29 0.36
C ARG A 23 -21.76 -5.38 1.13
N ALA A 24 -22.57 -5.02 2.12
CA ALA A 24 -23.18 -5.96 3.06
C ALA A 24 -23.98 -7.08 2.37
N GLY A 25 -24.61 -6.80 1.23
CA GLY A 25 -25.35 -7.79 0.44
C GLY A 25 -24.46 -8.82 -0.30
N GLU A 26 -23.17 -8.54 -0.45
CA GLU A 26 -22.21 -9.41 -1.14
C GLU A 26 -21.38 -10.25 -0.14
N ILE A 27 -21.41 -9.91 1.15
CA ILE A 27 -20.58 -10.54 2.19
C ILE A 27 -21.29 -11.79 2.73
N PRO A 28 -20.68 -12.99 2.62
CA PRO A 28 -21.25 -14.20 3.20
C PRO A 28 -21.33 -14.09 4.73
N VAL A 29 -22.45 -14.59 5.30
CA VAL A 29 -22.64 -14.66 6.75
C VAL A 29 -21.68 -15.70 7.34
N LYS A 30 -20.85 -15.28 8.30
CA LYS A 30 -19.85 -16.13 8.96
C LYS A 30 -20.21 -16.29 10.43
N SER A 31 -20.55 -17.50 10.85
CA SER A 31 -20.90 -17.77 12.25
C SER A 31 -19.67 -17.67 13.17
N THR A 32 -19.88 -17.31 14.43
CA THR A 32 -18.82 -17.29 15.46
C THR A 32 -18.13 -18.65 15.60
N LEU A 33 -18.90 -19.74 15.48
CA LEU A 33 -18.35 -21.10 15.50
C LEU A 33 -17.42 -21.37 14.31
N ALA A 34 -17.82 -20.96 13.10
CA ALA A 34 -16.97 -21.10 11.93
C ALA A 34 -15.67 -20.29 12.04
N ARG A 35 -15.76 -19.06 12.56
CA ARG A 35 -14.59 -18.20 12.86
C ARG A 35 -13.65 -18.79 13.92
N PHE A 36 -14.16 -19.64 14.81
CA PHE A 36 -13.38 -20.23 15.89
C PHE A 36 -12.78 -21.58 15.49
N PHE A 37 -13.54 -22.44 14.81
CA PHE A 37 -13.13 -23.82 14.51
C PHE A 37 -12.66 -24.03 13.08
N ILE A 38 -13.29 -23.38 12.09
CA ILE A 38 -13.00 -23.63 10.67
C ILE A 38 -11.85 -22.75 10.20
N GLU A 39 -11.93 -21.44 10.47
CA GLU A 39 -10.94 -20.48 10.00
C GLU A 39 -9.49 -20.84 10.38
N PRO A 40 -9.17 -21.21 11.64
CA PRO A 40 -7.78 -21.56 12.00
C PRO A 40 -7.25 -22.81 11.31
N VAL A 41 -8.09 -23.82 11.06
CA VAL A 41 -7.69 -25.03 10.34
C VAL A 41 -7.25 -24.68 8.94
N PHE A 42 -8.05 -23.88 8.23
CA PHE A 42 -7.70 -23.45 6.89
C PHE A 42 -6.51 -22.48 6.88
N GLN A 43 -6.33 -21.64 7.91
CA GLN A 43 -5.10 -20.84 8.07
C GLN A 43 -3.85 -21.71 8.16
N VAL A 44 -3.90 -22.81 8.93
CA VAL A 44 -2.78 -23.75 8.99
C VAL A 44 -2.52 -24.38 7.62
N LEU A 45 -3.56 -24.81 6.90
CA LEU A 45 -3.40 -25.35 5.54
C LEU A 45 -2.76 -24.33 4.59
N GLY A 46 -3.20 -23.07 4.63
CA GLY A 46 -2.60 -21.99 3.86
C GLY A 46 -1.13 -21.73 4.23
N ILE A 47 -0.80 -21.74 5.53
CA ILE A 47 0.57 -21.63 6.02
C ILE A 47 1.44 -22.76 5.48
N LEU A 48 0.95 -24.01 5.54
CA LEU A 48 1.66 -25.19 5.06
C LEU A 48 1.92 -25.12 3.56
N LEU A 49 0.92 -24.71 2.77
CA LEU A 49 1.10 -24.50 1.34
C LEU A 49 2.13 -23.40 1.07
N GLY A 50 2.09 -22.31 1.84
CA GLY A 50 3.08 -21.25 1.70
C GLY A 50 4.50 -21.68 2.06
N VAL A 51 4.67 -22.55 3.07
CA VAL A 51 5.96 -23.18 3.39
C VAL A 51 6.41 -24.11 2.27
N PHE A 52 5.49 -24.89 1.70
CA PHE A 52 5.77 -25.75 0.55
C PHE A 52 6.34 -24.95 -0.64
N PHE A 53 5.70 -23.86 -1.05
CA PHE A 53 6.24 -23.01 -2.12
C PHE A 53 7.60 -22.38 -1.77
N ARG A 54 7.84 -22.06 -0.49
CA ARG A 54 9.15 -21.53 -0.06
C ARG A 54 10.29 -22.54 -0.18
N VAL A 55 10.04 -23.84 -0.05
CA VAL A 55 11.10 -24.86 -0.09
C VAL A 55 11.38 -25.38 -1.50
N LEU A 56 10.44 -25.23 -2.43
CA LEU A 56 10.63 -25.61 -3.82
C LEU A 56 11.75 -24.82 -4.50
N PRO A 57 12.47 -25.38 -5.49
CA PRO A 57 13.34 -24.61 -6.38
C PRO A 57 12.56 -23.51 -7.11
N ALA A 58 13.20 -22.38 -7.40
CA ALA A 58 12.53 -21.21 -8.01
C ALA A 58 11.87 -21.53 -9.36
N SER A 59 12.53 -22.30 -10.23
CA SER A 59 11.96 -22.76 -11.50
C SER A 59 10.73 -23.67 -11.33
N VAL A 60 10.71 -24.50 -10.29
CA VAL A 60 9.57 -25.39 -10.00
C VAL A 60 8.40 -24.59 -9.43
N SER A 61 8.68 -23.68 -8.49
CA SER A 61 7.68 -22.74 -7.95
C SER A 61 7.00 -21.97 -9.08
N TYR A 62 7.79 -21.38 -9.97
CA TYR A 62 7.28 -20.62 -11.11
C TYR A 62 6.34 -21.44 -12.00
N LYS A 63 6.73 -22.68 -12.34
CA LYS A 63 5.88 -23.56 -13.16
C LYS A 63 4.56 -23.86 -12.47
N LEU A 64 4.59 -24.18 -11.18
CA LEU A 64 3.38 -24.47 -10.42
C LEU A 64 2.49 -23.23 -10.25
N GLU A 65 3.07 -22.07 -9.98
CA GLU A 65 2.36 -20.79 -9.90
C GLU A 65 1.73 -20.43 -11.24
N THR A 66 2.43 -20.65 -12.35
CA THR A 66 1.90 -20.42 -13.70
C THR A 66 0.70 -21.32 -13.99
N LEU A 67 0.81 -22.62 -13.69
CA LEU A 67 -0.30 -23.56 -13.84
C LEU A 67 -1.50 -23.17 -12.96
N LEU A 68 -1.24 -22.74 -11.72
CA LEU A 68 -2.27 -22.24 -10.82
C LEU A 68 -2.94 -21.00 -11.40
N TYR A 69 -2.16 -20.01 -11.87
CA TYR A 69 -2.70 -18.80 -12.48
C TYR A 69 -3.50 -19.09 -13.73
N ASP A 70 -3.03 -19.96 -14.63
CA ASP A 70 -3.78 -20.40 -15.81
C ASP A 70 -5.12 -21.04 -15.40
N SER A 71 -5.12 -21.87 -14.35
CA SER A 71 -6.37 -22.47 -13.85
C SER A 71 -7.33 -21.46 -13.21
N LEU A 72 -6.80 -20.41 -12.56
CA LEU A 72 -7.59 -19.37 -11.89
C LEU A 72 -8.14 -18.32 -12.87
N VAL A 73 -7.45 -18.09 -14.00
CA VAL A 73 -7.96 -17.24 -15.09
C VAL A 73 -9.15 -17.93 -15.78
N GLY A 74 -9.15 -19.26 -15.86
CA GLY A 74 -10.27 -20.05 -16.39
C GLY A 74 -10.49 -19.81 -17.89
N GLU A 75 -11.73 -19.58 -18.29
CA GLU A 75 -12.10 -19.31 -19.69
C GLU A 75 -11.82 -17.86 -20.13
N ASN A 76 -11.35 -17.00 -19.22
CA ASN A 76 -11.09 -15.61 -19.55
C ASN A 76 -9.92 -15.47 -20.53
N PRO A 77 -9.88 -14.37 -21.33
CA PRO A 77 -8.78 -14.13 -22.25
C PRO A 77 -7.44 -14.12 -21.51
N VAL A 78 -6.52 -14.96 -21.97
CA VAL A 78 -5.11 -14.90 -21.56
C VAL A 78 -4.45 -13.76 -22.33
N TYR A 79 -3.80 -12.85 -21.61
CA TYR A 79 -3.09 -11.76 -22.28
C TYR A 79 -1.74 -12.27 -22.77
N PRO A 80 -1.46 -12.20 -24.08
CA PRO A 80 -0.16 -12.62 -24.58
C PRO A 80 0.93 -11.72 -23.97
N PHE A 81 1.97 -12.33 -23.44
CA PHE A 81 3.17 -11.62 -22.99
C PHE A 81 3.80 -10.91 -24.19
N LYS A 82 3.67 -9.58 -24.23
CA LYS A 82 4.29 -8.77 -25.28
C LYS A 82 5.02 -7.60 -24.64
N ASP A 83 6.35 -7.72 -24.57
CA ASP A 83 7.21 -6.55 -24.36
C ASP A 83 7.26 -5.73 -25.65
N SER A 84 6.16 -5.03 -25.93
CA SER A 84 5.95 -4.32 -27.19
C SER A 84 6.90 -3.13 -27.39
N ARG A 85 7.63 -2.71 -26.35
CA ARG A 85 8.48 -1.51 -26.35
C ARG A 85 9.94 -1.79 -26.00
N GLY A 86 10.32 -3.05 -25.81
CA GLY A 86 11.68 -3.42 -25.37
C GLY A 86 11.99 -2.94 -23.95
N THR A 87 10.96 -2.71 -23.13
CA THR A 87 11.08 -2.20 -21.76
C THR A 87 11.88 -3.15 -20.88
N LEU A 88 11.77 -4.48 -21.09
CA LEU A 88 12.55 -5.46 -20.33
C LEU A 88 14.02 -5.46 -20.74
N ALA A 89 14.32 -5.24 -22.02
CA ALA A 89 15.69 -5.06 -22.48
C ALA A 89 16.31 -3.79 -21.88
N GLN A 90 15.56 -2.69 -21.83
CA GLN A 90 15.96 -1.45 -21.15
C GLN A 90 16.18 -1.69 -19.64
N ALA A 91 15.27 -2.40 -18.98
CA ALA A 91 15.39 -2.73 -17.57
C ALA A 91 16.62 -3.59 -17.27
N ARG A 92 16.94 -4.56 -18.14
CA ARG A 92 18.14 -5.38 -18.05
C ARG A 92 19.41 -4.54 -18.25
N ALA A 93 19.43 -3.65 -19.25
CA ALA A 93 20.55 -2.74 -19.47
C ALA A 93 20.76 -1.79 -18.29
N LEU A 94 19.67 -1.24 -17.73
CA LEU A 94 19.69 -0.39 -16.54
C LEU A 94 20.23 -1.15 -15.33
N ARG A 95 19.78 -2.39 -15.11
CA ARG A 95 20.31 -3.29 -14.07
C ARG A 95 21.81 -3.48 -14.18
N ASP A 96 22.29 -3.78 -15.37
CA ASP A 96 23.71 -4.03 -15.60
C ASP A 96 24.54 -2.75 -15.38
N ALA A 97 24.01 -1.59 -15.79
CA ALA A 97 24.64 -0.30 -15.55
C ALA A 97 24.74 0.01 -14.05
N VAL A 98 23.67 -0.19 -13.29
CA VAL A 98 23.64 0.01 -11.83
C VAL A 98 24.57 -0.97 -11.12
N GLN A 99 24.57 -2.24 -11.52
CA GLN A 99 25.46 -3.24 -10.93
C GLN A 99 26.93 -2.91 -11.20
N ARG A 100 27.27 -2.45 -12.41
CA ARG A 100 28.63 -1.98 -12.73
C ARG A 100 29.01 -0.74 -11.92
N ALA A 101 28.10 0.23 -11.78
CA ALA A 101 28.37 1.48 -11.07
C ALA A 101 28.55 1.28 -9.56
N THR A 102 27.77 0.37 -8.96
CA THR A 102 27.70 0.21 -7.50
C THR A 102 28.43 -1.03 -6.97
N GLY A 103 28.85 -1.93 -7.86
CA GLY A 103 29.44 -3.22 -7.50
C GLY A 103 28.45 -4.19 -6.83
N LYS A 104 27.16 -3.87 -6.79
CA LYS A 104 26.14 -4.64 -6.08
C LYS A 104 24.99 -5.02 -7.00
N THR A 105 24.49 -6.24 -6.84
CA THR A 105 23.27 -6.67 -7.52
C THR A 105 22.09 -5.82 -7.04
N PRO A 106 21.38 -5.09 -7.91
CA PRO A 106 20.22 -4.31 -7.50
C PRO A 106 19.07 -5.23 -7.07
N ALA A 107 18.31 -4.79 -6.08
CA ALA A 107 17.01 -5.37 -5.78
C ALA A 107 16.01 -5.00 -6.88
N ILE A 108 15.01 -5.85 -7.13
CA ILE A 108 13.96 -5.55 -8.11
C ILE A 108 12.63 -5.44 -7.39
N LEU A 109 11.92 -4.36 -7.65
CA LEU A 109 10.62 -4.08 -7.09
C LEU A 109 9.63 -3.79 -8.24
N SER A 110 8.76 -4.76 -8.55
CA SER A 110 7.69 -4.57 -9.52
C SER A 110 6.49 -3.96 -8.82
N LEU A 111 6.00 -2.88 -9.39
CA LEU A 111 4.97 -2.05 -8.81
C LEU A 111 3.72 -2.12 -9.68
N LEU A 112 2.71 -2.83 -9.21
CA LEU A 112 1.51 -3.15 -9.98
C LEU A 112 0.42 -2.11 -9.75
N ALA A 113 -0.29 -1.75 -10.82
CA ALA A 113 -1.61 -1.14 -10.71
C ALA A 113 -2.58 -2.14 -10.05
N HIS A 114 -3.62 -1.62 -9.39
CA HIS A 114 -4.65 -2.47 -8.81
C HIS A 114 -5.76 -2.72 -9.84
N ALA A 115 -6.08 -3.99 -10.11
CA ALA A 115 -7.21 -4.30 -10.98
C ALA A 115 -8.55 -3.83 -10.36
N PRO A 116 -9.55 -3.46 -11.16
CA PRO A 116 -10.88 -3.14 -10.63
C PRO A 116 -11.43 -4.26 -9.74
N VAL A 117 -11.97 -3.92 -8.57
CA VAL A 117 -12.61 -4.88 -7.65
C VAL A 117 -14.05 -5.16 -8.11
N LYS A 118 -14.16 -5.74 -9.31
CA LYS A 118 -15.41 -6.26 -9.89
C LYS A 118 -15.20 -7.73 -10.20
N LYS A 119 -16.19 -8.57 -9.88
CA LYS A 119 -16.08 -10.04 -9.93
C LYS A 119 -15.61 -10.54 -11.31
N ASP A 120 -16.12 -9.93 -12.37
CA ASP A 120 -15.81 -10.21 -13.77
C ASP A 120 -14.39 -9.78 -14.19
N LEU A 121 -13.72 -8.92 -13.42
CA LEU A 121 -12.38 -8.39 -13.73
C LEU A 121 -11.29 -8.88 -12.76
N LEU A 122 -11.63 -9.75 -11.80
CA LEU A 122 -10.65 -10.27 -10.82
C LEU A 122 -9.51 -11.04 -11.48
N TYR A 123 -9.75 -11.68 -12.63
CA TYR A 123 -8.72 -12.40 -13.39
C TYR A 123 -7.57 -11.48 -13.84
N LEU A 124 -7.81 -10.18 -14.00
CA LEU A 124 -6.77 -9.21 -14.37
C LEU A 124 -5.68 -9.08 -13.30
N MET A 125 -6.02 -9.27 -12.02
CA MET A 125 -5.02 -9.25 -10.95
C MET A 125 -4.09 -10.46 -11.05
N ILE A 126 -4.65 -11.63 -11.41
CA ILE A 126 -3.87 -12.85 -11.62
C ILE A 126 -2.91 -12.67 -12.80
N GLU A 127 -3.39 -12.08 -13.89
CA GLU A 127 -2.56 -11.77 -15.05
C GLU A 127 -1.48 -10.72 -14.72
N LEU A 128 -1.78 -9.69 -13.92
CA LEU A 128 -0.77 -8.76 -13.41
C LEU A 128 0.34 -9.48 -12.60
N PHE A 129 -0.02 -10.39 -11.71
CA PHE A 129 0.96 -11.18 -10.95
C PHE A 129 1.80 -12.06 -11.87
N ARG A 130 1.16 -12.76 -12.81
CA ARG A 130 1.83 -13.60 -13.80
C ARG A 130 2.82 -12.79 -14.66
N HIS A 131 2.40 -11.67 -15.21
CA HIS A 131 3.23 -10.75 -15.99
C HIS A 131 4.38 -10.18 -15.18
N SER A 132 4.14 -9.82 -13.93
CA SER A 132 5.19 -9.28 -13.07
C SER A 132 6.28 -10.31 -12.74
N TYR A 133 5.90 -11.56 -12.46
CA TYR A 133 6.85 -12.64 -12.20
C TYR A 133 7.70 -12.92 -13.44
N TRP A 134 7.05 -13.04 -14.61
CA TRP A 134 7.75 -13.25 -15.87
C TRP A 134 8.72 -12.10 -16.17
N GLY A 135 8.26 -10.85 -16.12
CA GLY A 135 9.10 -9.69 -16.42
C GLY A 135 10.27 -9.53 -15.45
N MET A 136 10.08 -9.87 -14.17
CA MET A 136 11.19 -9.93 -13.21
C MET A 136 12.23 -10.98 -13.57
N ARG A 137 11.80 -12.18 -13.95
CA ARG A 137 12.71 -13.25 -14.37
C ARG A 137 13.49 -12.86 -15.62
N GLU A 138 12.81 -12.30 -16.62
CA GLU A 138 13.45 -11.80 -17.84
C GLU A 138 14.44 -10.67 -17.53
N MET A 139 14.05 -9.72 -16.68
CA MET A 139 14.94 -8.65 -16.26
C MET A 139 16.14 -9.19 -15.47
N ARG A 140 15.94 -10.20 -14.62
CA ARG A 140 17.00 -10.84 -13.80
C ARG A 140 17.90 -11.75 -14.63
N GLY A 141 17.42 -12.31 -15.73
CA GLY A 141 18.16 -13.28 -16.54
C GLY A 141 18.48 -14.59 -15.80
N ALA A 142 17.78 -14.85 -14.69
CA ALA A 142 17.93 -16.02 -13.84
C ALA A 142 16.60 -16.31 -13.15
N ASP A 143 16.45 -17.52 -12.63
CA ASP A 143 15.27 -17.86 -11.83
C ASP A 143 15.19 -16.97 -10.59
N CYS A 144 14.02 -16.39 -10.35
CA CYS A 144 13.74 -15.54 -9.20
C CYS A 144 12.60 -16.13 -8.37
N ARG A 145 12.51 -15.73 -7.10
CA ARG A 145 11.39 -16.06 -6.20
C ARG A 145 10.87 -14.79 -5.56
N PRO A 146 10.15 -13.95 -6.33
CA PRO A 146 9.66 -12.68 -5.82
C PRO A 146 8.69 -12.89 -4.67
N LYS A 147 8.81 -12.05 -3.64
CA LYS A 147 7.77 -11.96 -2.62
C LYS A 147 6.65 -11.08 -3.16
N LEU A 148 5.49 -11.66 -3.37
CA LEU A 148 4.30 -10.88 -3.67
C LEU A 148 3.82 -10.16 -2.41
N ILE A 149 3.47 -8.90 -2.56
CA ILE A 149 2.91 -8.03 -1.55
C ILE A 149 1.60 -7.50 -2.10
N ASN A 150 0.52 -8.15 -1.66
CA ASN A 150 -0.81 -7.75 -2.08
C ASN A 150 -1.37 -6.75 -1.07
N ALA A 151 -1.57 -5.50 -1.50
CA ALA A 151 -2.31 -4.50 -0.76
C ALA A 151 -3.79 -4.83 -0.83
N MET A 152 -4.21 -5.90 -0.14
CA MET A 152 -5.58 -6.33 -0.18
C MET A 152 -6.49 -5.24 0.37
N ASP A 153 -7.48 -4.91 -0.44
CA ASP A 153 -8.69 -4.25 -0.01
C ASP A 153 -9.18 -4.88 1.30
N ALA A 154 -9.48 -4.03 2.29
CA ALA A 154 -9.97 -4.47 3.58
C ALA A 154 -11.22 -5.36 3.44
N PHE A 155 -11.96 -5.32 2.32
CA PHE A 155 -13.15 -6.13 2.09
C PHE A 155 -12.92 -7.41 1.29
N ALA A 156 -11.84 -7.53 0.53
CA ALA A 156 -11.66 -8.65 -0.39
C ALA A 156 -11.75 -10.02 0.30
N LEU A 157 -11.23 -10.14 1.53
CA LEU A 157 -11.39 -11.36 2.34
C LEU A 157 -12.79 -11.58 2.90
N ASP A 158 -13.49 -10.50 3.23
CA ASP A 158 -14.83 -10.62 3.79
C ASP A 158 -15.81 -11.22 2.79
N MET A 159 -15.56 -10.98 1.51
CA MET A 159 -16.31 -11.55 0.38
C MET A 159 -16.12 -13.06 0.24
N LEU A 160 -15.05 -13.62 0.79
CA LEU A 160 -14.76 -15.05 0.68
C LEU A 160 -15.51 -15.84 1.76
N PRO A 161 -15.96 -17.07 1.46
CA PRO A 161 -16.34 -18.03 2.48
C PRO A 161 -15.23 -18.20 3.55
N VAL A 162 -15.63 -18.53 4.78
CA VAL A 162 -14.72 -18.61 5.94
C VAL A 162 -13.50 -19.52 5.73
N HIS A 163 -13.65 -20.60 4.94
CA HIS A 163 -12.57 -21.54 4.66
C HIS A 163 -11.58 -20.98 3.63
N GLU A 164 -12.07 -20.37 2.55
CA GLU A 164 -11.24 -19.65 1.57
C GLU A 164 -10.50 -18.48 2.22
N GLU A 165 -11.19 -17.69 3.05
CA GLU A 165 -10.58 -16.61 3.82
C GLU A 165 -9.45 -17.12 4.73
N GLY A 166 -9.71 -18.20 5.49
CA GLY A 166 -8.73 -18.83 6.35
C GLY A 166 -7.51 -19.29 5.55
N PHE A 167 -7.74 -20.02 4.47
CA PHE A 167 -6.69 -20.54 3.60
C PHE A 167 -5.83 -19.43 2.99
N TYR A 168 -6.48 -18.45 2.37
CA TYR A 168 -5.81 -17.33 1.73
C TYR A 168 -4.96 -16.54 2.73
N SER A 169 -5.51 -16.21 3.90
CA SER A 169 -4.79 -15.46 4.93
C SER A 169 -3.60 -16.22 5.51
N GLY A 170 -3.70 -17.54 5.65
CA GLY A 170 -2.59 -18.40 6.01
C GLY A 170 -1.45 -18.34 4.99
N MET A 171 -1.77 -18.52 3.71
CA MET A 171 -0.81 -18.47 2.60
C MET A 171 -0.15 -17.09 2.47
N MET A 172 -0.96 -16.02 2.55
CA MET A 172 -0.50 -14.62 2.47
C MET A 172 0.28 -14.15 3.69
N SER A 173 0.24 -14.87 4.80
CA SER A 173 1.07 -14.55 5.97
C SER A 173 2.51 -15.00 5.79
N THR A 174 2.72 -16.08 5.03
CA THR A 174 4.02 -16.72 4.84
C THR A 174 4.59 -16.42 3.46
N TYR A 175 4.15 -17.13 2.43
CA TYR A 175 4.78 -17.15 1.12
C TYR A 175 4.76 -15.77 0.45
N HIS A 176 3.62 -15.12 0.57
CA HIS A 176 3.41 -13.74 0.16
C HIS A 176 3.24 -12.83 1.38
N LEU A 177 2.99 -11.55 1.14
CA LEU A 177 2.88 -10.47 2.11
C LEU A 177 1.53 -9.78 1.91
N GLY A 178 0.44 -10.41 2.34
CA GLY A 178 -0.89 -9.80 2.27
C GLY A 178 -1.08 -8.70 3.31
N PHE A 179 -1.73 -7.61 2.89
CA PHE A 179 -2.20 -6.52 3.75
C PHE A 179 -3.68 -6.68 4.12
N ASP A 180 -4.05 -7.92 4.40
CA ASP A 180 -5.42 -8.30 4.70
C ASP A 180 -5.82 -7.75 6.08
N ARG A 181 -7.13 -7.52 6.30
CA ARG A 181 -7.66 -7.10 7.62
C ARG A 181 -6.92 -7.78 8.75
N MET A 182 -6.28 -6.93 9.53
CA MET A 182 -5.07 -7.26 10.26
C MET A 182 -5.27 -8.45 11.19
N PRO A 183 -4.23 -9.28 11.43
CA PRO A 183 -4.30 -10.41 12.35
C PRO A 183 -4.95 -10.09 13.70
N SER A 184 -4.82 -8.86 14.19
CA SER A 184 -5.42 -8.34 15.42
C SER A 184 -6.95 -8.25 15.40
N LEU A 185 -7.56 -8.17 14.22
CA LEU A 185 -9.02 -8.15 14.03
C LEU A 185 -9.63 -9.55 13.98
N ARG A 186 -8.81 -10.62 14.02
CA ARG A 186 -9.26 -12.01 13.96
C ARG A 186 -9.52 -12.60 15.33
N SER A 187 -10.27 -13.71 15.34
CA SER A 187 -10.49 -14.54 16.54
C SER A 187 -9.15 -15.00 17.14
N GLY A 188 -9.10 -15.22 18.46
CA GLY A 188 -7.85 -15.37 19.23
C GLY A 188 -6.80 -16.30 18.60
N ILE A 189 -7.19 -17.51 18.17
CA ILE A 189 -6.28 -18.47 17.55
C ILE A 189 -5.74 -17.94 16.22
N GLY A 190 -6.60 -17.39 15.36
CA GLY A 190 -6.16 -16.83 14.08
C GLY A 190 -5.25 -15.61 14.26
N GLY A 191 -5.53 -14.76 15.25
CA GLY A 191 -4.66 -13.64 15.59
C GLY A 191 -3.27 -14.08 16.09
N PHE A 192 -3.19 -15.22 16.78
CA PHE A 192 -1.92 -15.84 17.17
C PHE A 192 -1.17 -16.41 15.97
N LEU A 193 -1.83 -17.22 15.13
CA LEU A 193 -1.23 -17.84 13.94
C LEU A 193 -0.64 -16.79 13.00
N LEU A 194 -1.40 -15.71 12.76
CA LEU A 194 -1.03 -14.66 11.81
C LEU A 194 -0.23 -13.51 12.45
N ARG A 195 0.19 -13.61 13.72
CA ARG A 195 0.90 -12.53 14.45
C ARG A 195 2.15 -12.00 13.71
N HIS A 196 2.78 -12.83 12.90
CA HIS A 196 4.00 -12.51 12.15
C HIS A 196 3.72 -11.70 10.87
N ALA A 197 2.45 -11.64 10.42
CA ALA A 197 1.99 -10.85 9.28
C ALA A 197 1.46 -9.46 9.66
N ARG A 198 1.62 -9.03 10.93
CA ARG A 198 1.21 -7.69 11.37
C ARG A 198 1.95 -6.58 10.60
N TRP A 199 1.25 -5.49 10.34
CA TRP A 199 1.74 -4.35 9.56
C TRP A 199 3.14 -3.83 9.98
N PRO A 200 3.45 -3.63 11.28
CA PRO A 200 4.78 -3.11 11.67
C PRO A 200 5.93 -4.05 11.29
N ARG A 201 5.67 -5.37 11.25
CA ARG A 201 6.67 -6.37 10.84
C ARG A 201 6.83 -6.41 9.32
N MET A 202 5.85 -5.92 8.57
CA MET A 202 5.86 -5.95 7.12
C MET A 202 6.96 -5.07 6.53
N ALA A 203 7.09 -3.83 7.02
CA ALA A 203 8.17 -2.94 6.62
C ALA A 203 9.55 -3.61 6.80
N GLY A 204 9.77 -4.29 7.94
CA GLY A 204 11.00 -5.06 8.17
C GLY A 204 11.18 -6.22 7.18
N ARG A 205 10.10 -6.93 6.80
CA ARG A 205 10.16 -8.02 5.80
C ARG A 205 10.49 -7.50 4.40
N ILE A 206 9.91 -6.36 4.02
CA ILE A 206 10.20 -5.68 2.75
C ILE A 206 11.65 -5.21 2.74
N SER A 207 12.08 -4.50 3.80
CA SER A 207 13.43 -3.99 3.93
C SER A 207 14.46 -5.11 3.84
N ARG A 208 14.20 -6.26 4.49
CA ARG A 208 15.10 -7.42 4.42
C ARG A 208 15.13 -8.02 3.03
N ALA A 209 13.96 -8.29 2.45
CA ALA A 209 13.87 -8.89 1.11
C ALA A 209 14.60 -8.06 0.05
N LEU A 210 14.40 -6.73 0.07
CA LEU A 210 15.08 -5.82 -0.85
C LEU A 210 16.55 -5.60 -0.46
N GLY A 211 16.88 -5.44 0.82
CA GLY A 211 18.26 -5.22 1.30
C GLY A 211 19.23 -6.36 0.92
N ASP A 212 18.72 -7.59 0.87
CA ASP A 212 19.45 -8.78 0.43
C ASP A 212 19.65 -8.82 -1.11
N GLY A 213 19.06 -7.88 -1.86
CA GLY A 213 19.08 -7.83 -3.32
C GLY A 213 17.98 -8.64 -3.99
N GLY A 214 16.99 -9.09 -3.22
CA GLY A 214 15.90 -9.93 -3.69
C GLY A 214 14.86 -9.20 -4.54
N ASP A 215 13.81 -9.95 -4.87
CA ASP A 215 12.73 -9.53 -5.75
C ASP A 215 11.41 -9.37 -4.96
N VAL A 216 10.67 -8.30 -5.24
CA VAL A 216 9.39 -8.02 -4.60
C VAL A 216 8.39 -7.56 -5.64
N ILE A 217 7.26 -8.23 -5.74
CA ILE A 217 6.10 -7.75 -6.50
C ILE A 217 5.19 -7.05 -5.50
N MET A 218 4.81 -5.80 -5.74
CA MET A 218 3.96 -5.03 -4.83
C MET A 218 2.88 -4.32 -5.62
N VAL A 219 1.63 -4.38 -5.15
CA VAL A 219 0.57 -3.52 -5.69
C VAL A 219 0.75 -2.11 -5.14
N LEU A 220 1.24 -1.18 -5.98
CA LEU A 220 1.60 0.18 -5.60
C LEU A 220 0.56 1.20 -6.07
N ALA A 221 -0.51 1.24 -5.28
CA ALA A 221 -1.64 2.20 -5.33
C ALA A 221 -2.60 2.03 -6.51
N GLY A 222 -3.90 2.26 -6.34
CA GLY A 222 -4.69 2.37 -5.10
C GLY A 222 -5.13 0.99 -4.58
N GLY A 223 -5.61 0.85 -3.34
CA GLY A 223 -6.49 -0.29 -3.07
C GLY A 223 -7.80 -0.07 -3.82
N ILE A 224 -8.93 -0.28 -3.15
CA ILE A 224 -10.09 0.57 -3.41
C ILE A 224 -9.62 2.03 -3.42
N GLU A 225 -9.84 2.76 -4.53
CA GLU A 225 -9.39 4.14 -4.74
C GLU A 225 -9.61 5.01 -3.50
N THR A 226 -10.78 4.84 -2.87
CA THR A 226 -11.17 5.49 -1.61
C THR A 226 -10.17 5.27 -0.48
N THR A 227 -9.72 4.03 -0.25
CA THR A 227 -8.71 3.73 0.77
C THR A 227 -7.39 4.42 0.44
N ALA A 228 -7.02 4.48 -0.84
CA ALA A 228 -5.79 5.15 -1.24
C ALA A 228 -5.86 6.66 -0.97
N ARG A 229 -6.97 7.30 -1.32
CA ARG A 229 -7.20 8.74 -1.06
C ARG A 229 -7.23 9.05 0.44
N LEU A 230 -7.98 8.27 1.22
CA LEU A 230 -8.15 8.51 2.65
C LEU A 230 -6.86 8.25 3.45
N ASN A 231 -6.13 7.20 3.11
CA ASN A 231 -5.00 6.75 3.92
C ASN A 231 -3.63 7.21 3.38
N TYR A 232 -3.46 7.25 2.06
CA TYR A 232 -2.20 7.67 1.44
C TYR A 232 -2.20 9.17 1.12
N ALA A 233 -3.27 9.76 0.59
CA ALA A 233 -3.27 11.22 0.37
C ALA A 233 -3.52 12.00 1.68
N LEU A 234 -4.69 11.81 2.31
CA LEU A 234 -5.09 12.61 3.46
C LEU A 234 -4.22 12.33 4.69
N ARG A 235 -4.17 11.10 5.18
CA ARG A 235 -3.42 10.79 6.39
C ARG A 235 -1.90 10.98 6.23
N GLU A 236 -1.28 10.65 5.09
CA GLU A 236 0.15 10.91 4.94
C GLU A 236 0.46 12.40 4.95
N ARG A 237 -0.34 13.22 4.23
CA ARG A 237 -0.21 14.68 4.22
C ARG A 237 -0.32 15.27 5.62
N VAL A 238 -1.34 14.87 6.37
CA VAL A 238 -1.54 15.32 7.75
C VAL A 238 -0.33 14.97 8.61
N GLY A 239 0.10 13.71 8.62
CA GLY A 239 1.23 13.36 9.45
C GLY A 239 2.55 13.96 8.97
N GLU A 240 2.72 14.28 7.69
CA GLU A 240 3.86 15.05 7.19
C GLU A 240 3.88 16.46 7.76
N TRP A 241 2.76 17.17 7.64
CA TRP A 241 2.58 18.49 8.23
C TRP A 241 2.80 18.50 9.73
N CYS A 242 2.22 17.54 10.44
CA CYS A 242 2.44 17.40 11.87
C CYS A 242 3.92 17.23 12.23
N ARG A 243 4.72 16.52 11.40
CA ARG A 243 6.17 16.34 11.63
C ARG A 243 7.01 17.56 11.28
N GLN A 244 6.58 18.36 10.31
CA GLN A 244 7.30 19.55 9.83
C GLN A 244 6.93 20.82 10.60
N SER A 245 5.86 20.77 11.40
CA SER A 245 5.36 21.91 12.16
C SER A 245 6.38 22.38 13.21
N PRO A 246 6.48 23.70 13.47
CA PRO A 246 7.20 24.24 14.62
C PRO A 246 6.70 23.69 15.97
N ARG A 247 5.47 23.16 16.01
CA ARG A 247 4.81 22.57 17.17
C ARG A 247 4.81 21.03 17.15
N ALA A 248 5.64 20.41 16.31
CA ALA A 248 5.72 18.94 16.18
C ALA A 248 6.11 18.20 17.48
N SER A 249 6.67 18.88 18.46
CA SER A 249 7.00 18.31 19.78
C SER A 249 5.83 18.38 20.78
N ASP A 250 4.77 19.15 20.50
CA ASP A 250 3.66 19.38 21.42
C ASP A 250 2.29 19.14 20.76
N PRO A 251 1.89 17.87 20.56
CA PRO A 251 0.56 17.54 20.08
C PRO A 251 -0.56 17.91 21.06
N GLY A 252 -0.24 18.17 22.34
CA GLY A 252 -1.22 18.65 23.32
C GLY A 252 -1.72 20.03 22.95
N TYR A 253 -0.77 20.94 22.77
CA TYR A 253 -1.04 22.30 22.34
C TYR A 253 -1.90 22.34 21.07
N VAL A 254 -1.63 21.48 20.09
CA VAL A 254 -2.40 21.42 18.83
C VAL A 254 -3.86 21.03 19.08
N ILE A 255 -4.11 20.06 19.98
CA ILE A 255 -5.47 19.64 20.35
C ILE A 255 -6.16 20.73 21.18
N ASP A 256 -5.46 21.33 22.13
CA ASP A 256 -6.04 22.31 23.06
C ASP A 256 -6.35 23.64 22.36
N ASN A 257 -5.60 23.97 21.31
CA ASN A 257 -5.80 25.16 20.47
C ASN A 257 -6.42 24.80 19.12
N ALA A 258 -6.92 23.57 18.97
CA ALA A 258 -7.70 23.17 17.83
C ALA A 258 -8.96 24.05 17.77
N GLY A 259 -9.07 24.87 16.73
CA GLY A 259 -10.29 25.64 16.47
C GLY A 259 -11.54 24.75 16.49
N SER A 260 -12.72 25.36 16.64
CA SER A 260 -14.00 24.64 16.82
C SER A 260 -14.25 23.56 15.75
N ALA A 261 -13.79 23.78 14.51
CA ALA A 261 -13.91 22.83 13.41
C ALA A 261 -13.20 21.49 13.68
N LEU A 262 -12.00 21.49 14.26
CA LEU A 262 -11.24 20.27 14.55
C LEU A 262 -11.72 19.64 15.87
N SER A 263 -11.96 20.44 16.91
CA SER A 263 -12.45 19.99 18.21
C SER A 263 -13.80 19.26 18.12
N LYS A 264 -14.70 19.72 17.24
CA LYS A 264 -15.98 19.04 16.94
C LYS A 264 -15.77 17.56 16.56
N TRP A 265 -14.80 17.27 15.70
CA TRP A 265 -14.55 15.92 15.21
C TRP A 265 -13.93 15.01 16.27
N ILE A 266 -13.07 15.55 17.13
CA ILE A 266 -12.51 14.81 18.28
C ILE A 266 -13.62 14.41 19.25
N SER A 267 -14.53 15.33 19.58
CA SER A 267 -15.69 15.05 20.43
C SER A 267 -16.60 13.99 19.83
N ARG A 268 -16.89 14.09 18.53
CA ARG A 268 -17.74 13.13 17.82
C ARG A 268 -17.14 11.73 17.74
N LEU A 269 -15.82 11.61 17.49
CA LEU A 269 -15.12 10.33 17.53
C LEU A 269 -15.30 9.60 18.86
N THR A 270 -15.31 10.36 19.97
CA THR A 270 -15.51 9.82 21.31
C THR A 270 -16.97 9.43 21.54
N ALA A 271 -17.92 10.31 21.17
CA ALA A 271 -19.35 10.06 21.30
C ALA A 271 -19.82 8.84 20.50
N ASP A 272 -19.27 8.66 19.29
CA ASP A 272 -19.60 7.55 18.40
C ASP A 272 -18.83 6.25 18.74
N ASN A 273 -18.12 6.23 19.88
CA ASN A 273 -17.30 5.11 20.36
C ASN A 273 -16.29 4.61 19.31
N VAL A 274 -15.80 5.50 18.44
CA VAL A 274 -14.77 5.17 17.45
C VAL A 274 -13.40 5.07 18.12
N ILE A 275 -13.14 5.93 19.11
CA ILE A 275 -11.90 5.95 19.88
C ILE A 275 -12.18 5.69 21.36
N GLY A 276 -11.33 4.88 21.99
CA GLY A 276 -11.38 4.61 23.43
C GLY A 276 -10.32 5.39 24.22
N GLN A 277 -10.34 5.25 25.55
CA GLN A 277 -9.38 5.91 26.46
C GLN A 277 -7.90 5.62 26.10
N LYS A 278 -7.59 4.39 25.68
CA LYS A 278 -6.22 4.02 25.25
C LYS A 278 -5.80 4.77 23.99
N PHE A 279 -6.72 4.96 23.05
CA PHE A 279 -6.46 5.71 21.81
C PHE A 279 -6.15 7.18 22.10
N VAL A 280 -6.94 7.81 22.98
CA VAL A 280 -6.81 9.24 23.33
C VAL A 280 -5.43 9.59 23.89
N LYS A 281 -4.72 8.62 24.52
CA LYS A 281 -3.33 8.80 24.96
C LYS A 281 -2.37 9.08 23.81
N ASN A 282 -2.70 8.68 22.59
CA ASN A 282 -1.91 8.95 21.40
C ASN A 282 -2.45 10.19 20.65
N ARG A 283 -2.10 11.37 21.17
CA ARG A 283 -2.58 12.67 20.66
C ARG A 283 -2.36 12.84 19.15
N TRP A 284 -1.21 12.42 18.63
CA TRP A 284 -0.93 12.47 17.18
C TRP A 284 -1.89 11.60 16.36
N ARG A 285 -2.23 10.42 16.87
CA ARG A 285 -3.21 9.54 16.21
C ARG A 285 -4.62 10.07 16.31
N THR A 286 -4.96 10.77 17.40
CA THR A 286 -6.23 11.50 17.52
C THR A 286 -6.38 12.54 16.42
N ILE A 287 -5.34 13.33 16.12
CA ILE A 287 -5.35 14.33 15.04
C ILE A 287 -5.51 13.66 13.66
N GLU A 288 -4.71 12.62 13.37
CA GLU A 288 -4.83 11.90 12.09
C GLU A 288 -6.22 11.27 11.95
N MET A 289 -6.77 10.71 13.03
CA MET A 289 -8.10 10.07 13.04
C MET A 289 -9.24 11.08 12.91
N SER A 290 -9.15 12.26 13.53
CA SER A 290 -10.20 13.28 13.44
C SER A 290 -10.33 13.82 12.02
N LEU A 291 -9.21 14.02 11.31
CA LEU A 291 -9.27 14.42 9.91
C LEU A 291 -9.79 13.30 9.02
N LEU A 292 -9.31 12.07 9.20
CA LEU A 292 -9.86 10.92 8.48
C LEU A 292 -11.37 10.78 8.68
N TYR A 293 -11.84 10.93 9.93
CA TYR A 293 -13.24 10.82 10.27
C TYR A 293 -14.10 11.95 9.68
N SER A 294 -13.57 13.18 9.64
CA SER A 294 -14.22 14.32 8.97
C SER A 294 -14.40 14.10 7.46
N ALA A 295 -13.56 13.28 6.82
CA ALA A 295 -13.67 12.91 5.41
C ALA A 295 -14.64 11.77 5.14
N LEU A 296 -15.06 11.08 6.19
CA LEU A 296 -15.90 9.89 6.13
C LEU A 296 -17.33 10.16 6.56
N ALA A 297 -17.51 11.00 7.59
CA ALA A 297 -18.80 11.31 8.18
C ALA A 297 -19.76 12.01 7.21
N ASP A 298 -21.05 11.92 7.50
CA ASP A 298 -22.13 12.67 6.83
C ASP A 298 -22.13 12.53 5.30
N GLY A 299 -21.86 11.32 4.80
CA GLY A 299 -21.79 11.01 3.37
C GLY A 299 -20.42 11.23 2.73
N GLY A 300 -19.41 11.66 3.51
CA GLY A 300 -18.05 11.92 3.03
C GLY A 300 -17.38 10.73 2.35
N PHE A 301 -17.69 9.49 2.74
CA PHE A 301 -17.19 8.30 2.05
C PHE A 301 -17.56 8.26 0.55
N LYS A 302 -18.75 8.75 0.16
CA LYS A 302 -19.17 8.84 -1.25
C LYS A 302 -18.38 9.91 -2.00
N GLU A 303 -18.11 11.05 -1.38
CA GLU A 303 -17.26 12.09 -1.99
C GLU A 303 -15.81 11.61 -2.12
N ALA A 304 -15.28 10.89 -1.13
CA ALA A 304 -13.97 10.27 -1.19
C ALA A 304 -13.85 9.25 -2.35
N LYS A 305 -14.92 8.48 -2.61
CA LYS A 305 -15.04 7.61 -3.79
C LYS A 305 -14.96 8.38 -5.12
N MET A 306 -15.34 9.66 -5.13
CA MET A 306 -15.31 10.53 -6.31
C MET A 306 -14.06 11.43 -6.36
N GLY A 307 -13.06 11.20 -5.49
CA GLY A 307 -11.85 12.02 -5.46
C GLY A 307 -12.06 13.43 -4.90
N ARG A 308 -13.11 13.64 -4.08
CA ARG A 308 -13.48 14.96 -3.55
C ARG A 308 -13.37 15.01 -2.03
N LEU A 309 -12.79 16.10 -1.52
CA LEU A 309 -12.84 16.41 -0.09
C LEU A 309 -14.17 17.08 0.27
N MET A 310 -14.70 16.74 1.44
CA MET A 310 -15.87 17.42 2.00
C MET A 310 -15.49 18.82 2.52
N PRO A 311 -16.40 19.82 2.49
CA PRO A 311 -16.16 21.13 3.10
C PRO A 311 -15.71 21.01 4.56
N ALA A 312 -16.38 20.15 5.34
CA ALA A 312 -16.01 19.88 6.73
C ALA A 312 -14.56 19.38 6.91
N THR A 313 -14.05 18.60 5.95
CA THR A 313 -12.65 18.14 5.97
C THR A 313 -11.69 19.28 5.69
N ARG A 314 -12.04 20.18 4.77
CA ARG A 314 -11.25 21.40 4.48
C ARG A 314 -11.18 22.29 5.72
N ASP A 315 -12.33 22.52 6.37
CA ASP A 315 -12.40 23.34 7.57
C ASP A 315 -11.56 22.75 8.71
N ALA A 316 -11.64 21.43 8.91
CA ALA A 316 -10.84 20.74 9.91
C ALA A 316 -9.33 20.78 9.56
N PHE A 317 -8.97 20.65 8.27
CA PHE A 317 -7.58 20.76 7.80
C PHE A 317 -7.03 22.16 8.00
N ASN A 318 -7.81 23.20 7.68
CA ASN A 318 -7.43 24.60 7.91
C ASN A 318 -7.25 24.90 9.41
N ALA A 319 -8.17 24.43 10.25
CA ALA A 319 -8.06 24.56 11.70
C ALA A 319 -6.83 23.84 12.26
N LEU A 320 -6.50 22.65 11.72
CA LEU A 320 -5.26 21.96 12.07
C LEU A 320 -4.02 22.77 11.66
N GLY A 321 -3.98 23.28 10.43
CA GLY A 321 -2.86 24.08 9.94
C GLY A 321 -2.60 25.31 10.81
N ALA A 322 -3.67 26.02 11.21
CA ALA A 322 -3.58 27.14 12.12
C ALA A 322 -3.07 26.73 13.51
N ALA A 323 -3.58 25.63 14.07
CA ALA A 323 -3.13 25.10 15.37
C ALA A 323 -1.66 24.63 15.35
N LEU A 324 -1.18 24.15 14.19
CA LEU A 324 0.22 23.81 13.94
C LEU A 324 1.11 25.04 13.69
N GLY A 325 0.55 26.25 13.66
CA GLY A 325 1.29 27.50 13.49
C GLY A 325 1.68 27.83 12.05
N TYR A 326 1.02 27.23 11.05
CA TYR A 326 1.20 27.63 9.65
C TYR A 326 0.39 28.90 9.34
N ASP A 327 0.94 29.75 8.47
CA ASP A 327 0.20 30.92 7.96
C ASP A 327 -0.86 30.53 6.91
N SER A 328 -1.77 31.45 6.60
CA SER A 328 -2.87 31.22 5.68
C SER A 328 -2.43 30.84 4.26
N ASN A 329 -1.28 31.34 3.79
CA ASN A 329 -0.77 31.04 2.45
C ASN A 329 -0.21 29.62 2.38
N ALA A 330 0.57 29.21 3.39
CA ALA A 330 1.08 27.86 3.53
C ALA A 330 -0.08 26.85 3.65
N ILE A 331 -1.12 27.20 4.41
CA ILE A 331 -2.31 26.37 4.56
C ILE A 331 -3.05 26.20 3.23
N ALA A 332 -3.34 27.31 2.56
CA ALA A 332 -4.03 27.28 1.27
C ALA A 332 -3.24 26.51 0.20
N SER A 333 -1.91 26.65 0.19
CA SER A 333 -1.05 25.91 -0.75
C SER A 333 -1.12 24.40 -0.52
N ALA A 334 -0.97 23.95 0.73
CA ALA A 334 -1.00 22.53 1.00
C ALA A 334 -2.40 21.91 0.87
N LEU A 335 -3.47 22.68 1.11
CA LEU A 335 -4.82 22.22 0.84
C LEU A 335 -5.00 21.97 -0.67
N ARG A 336 -4.53 22.88 -1.53
CA ARG A 336 -4.56 22.66 -2.99
C ARG A 336 -3.75 21.44 -3.40
N ASP A 337 -2.56 21.26 -2.84
CA ASP A 337 -1.75 20.06 -3.10
C ASP A 337 -2.47 18.79 -2.65
N LEU A 338 -3.11 18.82 -1.48
CA LEU A 338 -3.88 17.70 -0.95
C LEU A 338 -5.07 17.40 -1.87
N GLU A 339 -5.81 18.39 -2.31
CA GLU A 339 -6.95 18.22 -3.22
C GLU A 339 -6.52 17.63 -4.56
N ALA A 340 -5.46 18.18 -5.15
CA ALA A 340 -4.89 17.68 -6.40
C ALA A 340 -4.40 16.23 -6.27
N GLU A 341 -3.93 15.85 -5.10
CA GLU A 341 -3.48 14.48 -4.81
C GLU A 341 -4.64 13.52 -4.51
N PHE A 342 -5.65 14.01 -3.80
CA PHE A 342 -6.84 13.26 -3.40
C PHE A 342 -7.77 12.99 -4.59
N SER A 343 -7.71 13.82 -5.64
CA SER A 343 -8.46 13.61 -6.89
C SER A 343 -7.83 12.59 -7.82
N ARG A 344 -6.59 12.13 -7.56
CA ARG A 344 -5.94 11.12 -8.39
C ARG A 344 -6.60 9.75 -8.20
N GLU A 345 -6.55 8.94 -9.25
CA GLU A 345 -6.85 7.51 -9.17
C GLU A 345 -5.82 6.80 -8.29
N THR A 346 -4.54 7.14 -8.49
CA THR A 346 -3.40 6.57 -7.80
C THR A 346 -2.65 7.65 -7.04
N SER A 347 -2.93 7.81 -5.75
CA SER A 347 -2.18 8.75 -4.93
C SER A 347 -0.76 8.26 -4.62
N TYR A 348 0.24 9.14 -4.65
CA TYR A 348 1.63 8.83 -4.35
C TYR A 348 1.82 8.52 -2.85
N ARG A 349 2.64 7.52 -2.58
CA ARG A 349 2.91 7.01 -1.22
C ARG A 349 4.25 7.52 -0.71
N SER A 350 4.32 8.80 -0.36
CA SER A 350 5.56 9.44 0.10
C SER A 350 6.25 8.65 1.20
N ARG A 351 5.50 8.16 2.20
CA ARG A 351 6.08 7.38 3.30
C ARG A 351 6.74 6.08 2.83
N PHE A 352 6.17 5.42 1.80
CA PHE A 352 6.74 4.21 1.23
C PHE A 352 8.06 4.48 0.51
N PHE A 353 8.10 5.49 -0.38
CA PHE A 353 9.33 5.82 -1.09
C PHE A 353 10.43 6.33 -0.14
N ARG A 354 10.07 7.15 0.87
CA ARG A 354 10.98 7.51 1.97
C ARG A 354 11.49 6.28 2.72
N PHE A 355 10.63 5.29 2.98
CA PHE A 355 11.04 4.03 3.60
C PHE A 355 12.04 3.27 2.72
N LEU A 356 11.78 3.14 1.42
CA LEU A 356 12.72 2.50 0.49
C LEU A 356 14.06 3.21 0.46
N ALA A 357 14.04 4.53 0.28
CA ALA A 357 15.24 5.36 0.25
C ALA A 357 16.06 5.18 1.52
N ASN A 358 15.44 5.27 2.70
CA ASN A 358 16.16 5.25 3.97
C ASN A 358 16.57 3.85 4.43
N SER A 359 15.77 2.82 4.15
CA SER A 359 15.98 1.49 4.75
C SER A 359 16.76 0.56 3.83
N VAL A 360 16.69 0.79 2.51
CA VAL A 360 17.27 -0.10 1.50
C VAL A 360 18.32 0.62 0.67
N VAL A 361 17.96 1.77 0.07
CA VAL A 361 18.89 2.47 -0.81
C VAL A 361 20.08 3.00 -0.02
N ARG A 362 19.85 3.69 1.10
CA ARG A 362 20.91 4.22 1.98
C ARG A 362 21.72 3.16 2.72
N SER A 363 21.20 1.94 2.91
CA SER A 363 22.01 0.81 3.36
C SER A 363 22.93 0.26 2.25
N GLY A 364 22.94 0.95 1.10
CA GLY A 364 23.83 0.73 -0.01
C GLY A 364 23.30 -0.32 -0.98
N ARG A 365 22.00 -0.64 -0.99
CA ARG A 365 21.41 -1.55 -1.97
C ARG A 365 20.59 -0.75 -2.98
N PRO A 366 21.03 -0.67 -4.25
CA PRO A 366 20.22 -0.06 -5.30
C PRO A 366 18.93 -0.84 -5.52
N ILE A 367 17.86 -0.14 -5.89
CA ILE A 367 16.56 -0.74 -6.23
C ILE A 367 16.21 -0.36 -7.66
N ILE A 368 15.71 -1.31 -8.43
CA ILE A 368 15.07 -1.04 -9.72
C ILE A 368 13.57 -1.18 -9.55
N LEU A 369 12.86 -0.11 -9.88
CA LEU A 369 11.42 -0.01 -9.90
C LEU A 369 10.92 -0.37 -11.28
N MET A 370 9.98 -1.32 -11.33
CA MET A 370 9.38 -1.85 -12.55
C MET A 370 7.86 -1.63 -12.48
N PRO A 371 7.33 -0.48 -12.95
CA PRO A 371 5.89 -0.23 -12.94
C PRO A 371 5.19 -1.11 -13.99
N LEU A 372 4.11 -1.79 -13.58
CA LEU A 372 3.24 -2.58 -14.46
C LEU A 372 1.82 -2.05 -14.32
N THR A 373 1.24 -1.59 -15.43
CA THR A 373 -0.09 -1.00 -15.46
C THR A 373 -1.06 -1.79 -16.35
N LEU A 374 -2.34 -1.51 -16.15
CA LEU A 374 -3.39 -1.86 -17.10
C LEU A 374 -3.43 -0.76 -18.17
N GLY A 375 -3.61 -1.15 -19.43
CA GLY A 375 -3.76 -0.27 -20.58
C GLY A 375 -5.10 0.44 -20.62
N GLU A 376 -5.40 1.09 -21.74
CA GLU A 376 -6.57 1.95 -21.86
C GLU A 376 -7.91 1.23 -21.55
N PRO A 377 -8.85 1.87 -20.83
CA PRO A 377 -10.17 1.32 -20.59
C PRO A 377 -10.85 0.85 -21.89
N GLY A 378 -11.23 -0.42 -21.95
CA GLY A 378 -11.86 -1.04 -23.14
C GLY A 378 -10.89 -1.73 -24.10
N ARG A 379 -9.57 -1.58 -23.91
CA ARG A 379 -8.52 -2.38 -24.54
C ARG A 379 -7.64 -2.94 -23.43
N VAL A 380 -8.04 -4.08 -22.89
CA VAL A 380 -7.26 -4.69 -21.81
C VAL A 380 -5.90 -5.11 -22.38
N GLU A 381 -4.87 -4.34 -22.08
CA GLU A 381 -3.48 -4.60 -22.42
C GLU A 381 -2.64 -4.43 -21.16
N LEU A 382 -1.73 -5.34 -20.86
CA LEU A 382 -0.79 -5.17 -19.74
C LEU A 382 0.48 -4.49 -20.25
N ARG A 383 0.90 -3.40 -19.60
CA ARG A 383 2.03 -2.60 -20.07
C ARG A 383 3.03 -2.31 -18.96
N TRP A 384 4.30 -2.59 -19.26
CA TRP A 384 5.42 -2.09 -18.47
C TRP A 384 5.61 -0.59 -18.73
N GLY A 385 5.66 0.19 -17.65
CA GLY A 385 6.15 1.56 -17.68
C GLY A 385 7.68 1.60 -17.66
N ASP A 386 8.25 2.79 -17.78
CA ASP A 386 9.69 2.95 -17.89
C ASP A 386 10.40 2.54 -16.58
N PRO A 387 11.44 1.68 -16.65
CA PRO A 387 12.15 1.23 -15.47
C PRO A 387 13.01 2.36 -14.90
N VAL A 388 13.08 2.43 -13.57
CA VAL A 388 13.86 3.46 -12.88
C VAL A 388 14.71 2.83 -11.79
N ALA A 389 15.97 3.23 -11.68
CA ALA A 389 16.84 2.80 -10.60
C ALA A 389 17.02 3.91 -9.56
N LEU A 390 16.95 3.52 -8.29
CA LEU A 390 17.25 4.36 -7.13
C LEU A 390 18.58 3.92 -6.53
N GLU A 391 19.51 4.85 -6.42
CA GLU A 391 20.85 4.66 -5.85
C GLU A 391 21.08 5.66 -4.71
N ALA A 392 21.98 5.33 -3.78
CA ALA A 392 22.35 6.22 -2.69
C ALA A 392 23.26 7.33 -3.20
N VAL A 393 23.00 8.57 -2.79
CA VAL A 393 23.93 9.68 -3.01
C VAL A 393 25.12 9.55 -2.06
N SER A 394 26.34 9.56 -2.60
CA SER A 394 27.56 9.55 -1.81
C SER A 394 27.64 10.77 -0.89
N GLY A 395 27.90 10.56 0.41
CA GLY A 395 28.16 11.65 1.36
C GLY A 395 26.94 12.43 1.85
N SER A 396 25.72 12.14 1.39
CA SER A 396 24.52 12.82 1.88
C SER A 396 24.00 12.23 3.19
N VAL A 397 24.14 12.99 4.28
CA VAL A 397 23.53 12.70 5.58
C VAL A 397 22.16 13.40 5.71
N VAL A 398 21.92 14.46 4.93
CA VAL A 398 20.82 15.43 5.10
C VAL A 398 19.78 15.28 3.98
N ALA A 399 18.53 15.08 4.39
CA ALA A 399 17.35 14.80 3.55
C ALA A 399 17.47 13.52 2.68
N PRO A 400 16.37 12.80 2.42
CA PRO A 400 16.39 11.61 1.57
C PRO A 400 16.52 11.99 0.09
N ILE A 401 17.70 12.48 -0.31
CA ILE A 401 18.08 12.65 -1.71
C ILE A 401 18.51 11.29 -2.25
N VAL A 402 18.08 10.97 -3.48
CA VAL A 402 18.45 9.75 -4.19
C VAL A 402 19.00 10.08 -5.56
N THR A 403 19.95 9.28 -6.04
CA THR A 403 20.32 9.28 -7.44
C THR A 403 19.29 8.45 -8.20
N VAL A 404 18.65 9.06 -9.17
CA VAL A 404 17.66 8.45 -10.06
C VAL A 404 18.30 8.23 -11.41
N ARG A 405 18.45 6.95 -11.79
CA ARG A 405 18.96 6.56 -13.10
C ARG A 405 17.82 6.02 -13.95
N ARG A 406 17.71 6.57 -15.15
CA ARG A 406 16.82 6.16 -16.23
C ARG A 406 17.65 5.75 -17.44
N TRP A 407 16.99 5.33 -18.51
CA TRP A 407 17.66 4.98 -19.76
C TRP A 407 18.25 6.22 -20.47
N ASP A 408 17.66 7.39 -20.25
CA ASP A 408 17.99 8.67 -20.90
C ASP A 408 18.92 9.56 -20.04
N GLY A 409 19.18 9.20 -18.79
CA GLY A 409 20.05 10.01 -17.94
C GLY A 409 20.11 9.61 -16.47
N VAL A 410 20.93 10.36 -15.74
CA VAL A 410 21.10 10.27 -14.29
C VAL A 410 20.80 11.64 -13.69
N THR A 411 19.99 11.67 -12.65
CA THR A 411 19.62 12.90 -11.94
C THR A 411 19.65 12.66 -10.45
N GLU A 412 19.85 13.71 -9.65
CA GLU A 412 19.66 13.65 -8.20
C GLU A 412 18.44 14.49 -7.84
N CYS A 413 17.55 13.95 -7.00
CA CYS A 413 16.39 14.69 -6.55
C CYS A 413 15.92 14.22 -5.17
N GLY A 414 15.03 14.99 -4.55
CA GLY A 414 14.40 14.59 -3.30
C GLY A 414 13.44 13.42 -3.51
N ILE A 415 13.39 12.46 -2.58
CA ILE A 415 12.54 11.27 -2.73
C ILE A 415 11.05 11.58 -2.91
N ASP A 416 10.56 12.68 -2.36
CA ASP A 416 9.15 13.08 -2.47
C ASP A 416 8.85 13.68 -3.85
N GLU A 417 9.79 14.45 -4.40
CA GLU A 417 9.74 14.93 -5.78
C GLU A 417 9.78 13.75 -6.76
N PHE A 418 10.71 12.81 -6.54
CA PHE A 418 10.77 11.57 -7.29
C PHE A 418 9.45 10.80 -7.23
N ALA A 419 8.92 10.55 -6.02
CA ALA A 419 7.69 9.79 -5.83
C ALA A 419 6.51 10.43 -6.59
N ARG A 420 6.39 11.76 -6.53
CA ARG A 420 5.34 12.51 -7.21
C ARG A 420 5.45 12.38 -8.73
N GLY A 421 6.65 12.53 -9.29
CA GLY A 421 6.89 12.39 -10.74
C GLY A 421 6.71 10.95 -11.22
N PHE A 422 7.31 9.99 -10.51
CA PHE A 422 7.23 8.56 -10.84
C PHE A 422 5.79 8.06 -10.89
N VAL A 423 4.95 8.45 -9.91
CA VAL A 423 3.53 8.05 -9.91
C VAL A 423 2.75 8.76 -11.01
N ALA A 424 3.03 10.04 -11.26
CA ALA A 424 2.37 10.81 -12.31
C ALA A 424 2.69 10.29 -13.72
N ASP A 425 3.86 9.71 -13.94
CA ASP A 425 4.30 9.25 -15.27
C ASP A 425 4.12 7.74 -15.47
N GLY A 426 4.29 6.95 -14.39
CA GLY A 426 4.30 5.50 -14.44
C GLY A 426 2.92 4.82 -14.32
N TYR A 427 1.87 5.56 -13.95
CA TYR A 427 0.51 5.03 -13.70
C TYR A 427 -0.60 5.85 -14.40
N ARG A 428 -0.30 6.40 -15.58
CA ARG A 428 -1.31 7.04 -16.44
C ARG A 428 -2.13 6.05 -17.24
#